data_AF-A0A5K1ANF3-F1
#
_entry.id   AF-A0A5K1ANF3-F1
#
_cell.length_a   1.000
_cell.length_b   1.000
_cell.length_c   1.000
_cell.angle_alpha   90.00
_cell.angle_beta   90.00
_cell.angle_gamma   90.00
#
_symmetry.space_group_name_H-M   'P 1'
#
loop_
_entity.id
_entity.type
_entity.pdbx_description
1 polymer ?
#
loop_
_entity_poly.entity_id
_entity_poly.type
_entity_poly.pdbx_seq_one_letter_code
_entity_poly.pdbx_strand_id
1 'polypeptide(L)' 'VVEDGYEFFAQRQLVTIFSAPNYCGEFDNAGAMMSVDASLVCSFQILKPSEKKLRIGFGNVPKPGTPARKVILLISICP' A
#
# COMPACT_ATOMS: atom_id res chain seq x y z
N VAL A 1 -11.19 -6.59 7.05
CA VAL A 1 -10.04 -6.34 6.16
C VAL A 1 -10.47 -5.26 5.19
N VAL A 2 -9.67 -4.23 5.00
CA VAL A 2 -9.96 -3.18 4.02
C VAL A 2 -9.53 -3.66 2.64
N GLU A 3 -10.46 -3.82 1.71
CA GLU A 3 -10.22 -4.46 0.41
C GLU A 3 -9.18 -3.71 -0.43
N ASP A 4 -9.28 -2.38 -0.49
CA ASP A 4 -8.41 -1.51 -1.29
C ASP A 4 -7.19 -0.98 -0.50
N GLY A 5 -6.99 -1.38 0.75
CA GLY A 5 -5.89 -0.91 1.58
C GLY A 5 -6.03 0.53 2.10
N TYR A 6 -7.16 1.20 1.91
CA TYR A 6 -7.49 2.46 2.60
C TYR A 6 -9.00 2.57 2.88
N GLU A 7 -9.38 3.26 3.95
CA GLU A 7 -10.78 3.45 4.33
C GLU A 7 -11.01 4.84 4.92
N PHE A 8 -12.10 5.50 4.49
CA PHE A 8 -12.52 6.80 5.03
C PHE A 8 -13.56 6.64 6.15
N PHE A 9 -13.40 7.41 7.22
CA PHE A 9 -14.32 7.49 8.35
C PHE A 9 -14.77 8.93 8.57
N ALA A 10 -15.79 9.11 9.42
CA ALA A 10 -16.28 10.42 9.86
C ALA A 10 -16.48 11.41 8.69
N GLN A 11 -17.24 11.00 7.67
CA GLN A 11 -17.50 11.83 6.47
C GLN A 11 -16.20 12.27 5.75
N ARG A 12 -15.24 11.34 5.61
CA ARG A 12 -13.92 11.55 5.00
C ARG A 12 -12.99 12.50 5.77
N GLN A 13 -13.30 12.81 7.03
CA GLN A 13 -12.40 13.59 7.89
C GLN A 13 -11.24 12.76 8.46
N LEU A 14 -11.35 11.43 8.40
CA LEU A 14 -10.29 10.50 8.81
C LEU A 14 -10.08 9.48 7.70
N VAL A 15 -8.83 9.16 7.41
CA VAL A 15 -8.46 8.05 6.51
C VAL A 15 -7.50 7.12 7.22
N THR A 16 -7.81 5.82 7.18
CA THR A 16 -6.91 4.75 7.61
C THR A 16 -6.26 4.14 6.38
N ILE A 17 -4.95 3.92 6.40
CA ILE A 17 -4.19 3.35 5.28
C ILE A 17 -3.48 2.10 5.78
N PHE A 18 -3.64 1.00 5.04
CA PHE A 18 -2.89 -0.25 5.17
C PHE A 18 -1.95 -0.36 4.00
N SER A 19 -0.63 -0.42 4.24
CA SER A 19 0.38 -0.45 3.17
C SER A 19 0.89 -1.84 2.83
N ALA A 20 0.51 -2.86 3.61
CA ALA A 20 0.94 -4.25 3.42
C ALA A 20 -0.11 -5.03 2.61
N PRO A 21 0.07 -5.20 1.28
CA PRO A 21 -0.75 -6.13 0.53
C PRO A 21 -0.53 -7.56 1.03
N ASN A 22 -1.60 -8.34 1.08
CA ASN A 22 -1.58 -9.70 1.60
C ASN A 22 -0.97 -9.79 3.01
N TYR A 23 -1.48 -8.99 3.93
CA TYR A 23 -0.97 -8.91 5.30
C TYR A 23 -0.95 -10.30 5.95
N CYS A 24 0.20 -10.64 6.54
CA CYS A 24 0.53 -11.97 7.11
C CYS A 24 0.36 -13.18 6.16
N GLY A 25 0.09 -12.99 4.86
CA GLY A 25 -0.23 -14.10 3.97
C GLY A 25 -1.63 -14.69 4.19
N GLU A 26 -2.43 -14.08 5.06
CA GLU A 26 -3.73 -14.59 5.52
C GLU A 26 -4.92 -13.90 4.83
N PHE A 27 -4.69 -12.74 4.21
CA PHE A 27 -5.73 -11.89 3.64
C PHE A 27 -5.43 -11.59 2.17
N ASP A 28 -6.44 -11.52 1.29
CA ASP A 28 -6.23 -11.09 -0.11
C ASP A 28 -6.37 -9.57 -0.27
N ASN A 29 -5.93 -8.81 0.74
CA ASN A 29 -6.09 -7.37 0.78
C ASN A 29 -5.06 -6.65 -0.11
N ALA A 30 -5.49 -5.58 -0.78
CA ALA A 30 -4.53 -4.63 -1.33
C ALA A 30 -3.87 -3.81 -0.22
N GLY A 31 -2.69 -3.27 -0.51
CA GLY A 31 -2.13 -2.14 0.21
C GLY A 31 -2.50 -0.83 -0.48
N ALA A 32 -2.34 0.30 0.20
CA ALA A 32 -2.47 1.62 -0.39
C ALA A 32 -1.35 2.56 0.06
N MET A 33 -1.13 3.59 -0.75
CA MET A 33 -0.18 4.66 -0.51
C MET A 33 -0.84 6.00 -0.81
N MET A 34 -0.85 6.93 0.14
CA MET A 34 -1.39 8.28 -0.07
C MET A 34 -0.29 9.27 -0.44
N SER A 35 -0.54 10.05 -1.49
CA SER A 35 0.28 11.20 -1.89
C SER A 35 -0.54 12.48 -1.73
N VAL A 36 0.06 13.48 -1.10
CA VAL A 36 -0.54 14.81 -0.90
C VAL A 36 0.27 15.82 -1.70
N ASP A 37 -0.39 16.60 -2.56
CA ASP A 37 0.25 17.65 -3.34
C ASP A 37 0.21 19.04 -2.65
N ALA A 38 0.78 20.05 -3.32
CA ALA A 38 0.81 21.43 -2.80
C ALA A 38 -0.58 22.07 -2.69
N SER A 39 -1.57 21.56 -3.42
CA SER A 39 -2.96 21.98 -3.36
C SER A 39 -3.76 21.20 -2.30
N LEU A 40 -3.08 20.39 -1.47
CA LEU A 40 -3.66 19.53 -0.44
C LEU A 40 -4.59 18.44 -1.02
N VAL A 41 -4.45 18.11 -2.30
CA VAL A 41 -5.20 17.02 -2.91
C VAL A 41 -4.57 15.70 -2.48
N CYS A 42 -5.37 14.85 -1.83
CA CYS A 42 -4.99 13.50 -1.46
C CYS A 42 -5.31 12.52 -2.59
N SER A 43 -4.29 11.80 -3.07
CA SER A 43 -4.41 10.76 -4.09
C SER A 43 -3.92 9.42 -3.53
N PHE A 44 -4.55 8.32 -3.94
CA PHE A 44 -4.26 6.97 -3.44
C PHE A 44 -3.74 6.08 -4.57
N GLN A 45 -2.64 5.38 -4.31
CA GLN A 45 -2.10 4.35 -5.18
C GLN A 45 -2.37 3.00 -4.52
N ILE A 46 -3.09 2.11 -5.23
CA ILE A 46 -3.45 0.78 -4.74
C ILE A 46 -2.40 -0.23 -5.17
N LEU A 47 -1.84 -0.93 -4.18
CA LEU A 47 -0.83 -1.96 -4.31
C LEU A 47 -1.54 -3.31 -4.24
N LYS A 48 -1.83 -3.93 -5.39
CA LYS A 48 -2.40 -5.28 -5.40
C LYS A 48 -1.35 -6.31 -4.93
N PRO A 49 -1.77 -7.40 -4.27
CA PRO A 49 -0.88 -8.52 -4.00
C PRO A 49 -0.19 -8.99 -5.28
N SER A 50 1.13 -9.19 -5.24
CA SER A 50 1.83 -9.80 -6.36
C SER A 50 1.37 -11.24 -6.51
N GLU A 51 0.97 -11.66 -7.71
CA GLU A 51 0.77 -13.08 -8.02
C GLU A 51 2.04 -13.84 -7.63
N LYS A 52 1.87 -14.93 -6.85
CA LYS A 52 2.98 -15.84 -6.55
C LYS A 52 3.39 -16.53 -7.86
N LYS A 53 4.20 -15.86 -8.68
CA LYS A 53 4.88 -16.52 -9.79
C LYS A 53 5.79 -17.56 -9.15
N LEU A 54 5.41 -18.84 -9.25
CA LEU A 54 6.20 -19.98 -8.79
C LEU A 54 7.64 -19.74 -9.24
N ARG A 55 8.53 -19.44 -8.29
CA ARG A 55 9.94 -19.16 -8.58
C ARG A 55 10.63 -20.48 -8.91
N ILE A 56 10.48 -20.94 -10.15
CA ILE A 56 11.36 -21.95 -10.73
C ILE A 56 12.63 -21.22 -11.18
N GLY A 57 13.62 -21.15 -10.29
CA GLY A 57 15.04 -20.89 -10.60
C GLY A 57 15.44 -19.51 -11.17
N PHE A 58 16.64 -19.08 -10.77
CA PHE A 58 17.49 -18.02 -11.35
C PHE A 58 17.29 -16.56 -10.91
N GLY A 59 18.30 -16.07 -10.18
CA GLY A 59 18.77 -14.69 -10.24
C GLY A 59 18.28 -13.73 -9.15
N ASN A 60 19.20 -12.96 -8.58
CA ASN A 60 18.94 -11.85 -7.66
C ASN A 60 17.91 -10.87 -8.26
N VAL A 61 16.65 -10.98 -7.86
CA VAL A 61 15.63 -9.96 -8.15
C VAL A 61 15.87 -8.79 -7.19
N PRO A 62 16.17 -7.57 -7.67
CA PRO A 62 16.26 -6.42 -6.79
C PRO A 62 14.91 -6.28 -6.09
N LYS A 63 14.91 -6.19 -4.76
CA LYS A 63 13.73 -5.75 -4.00
C LYS A 63 13.20 -4.48 -4.69
N PRO A 64 11.89 -4.32 -4.93
CA PRO A 64 11.35 -3.09 -5.48
C PRO A 64 11.87 -1.92 -4.65
N GLY A 65 12.77 -1.14 -5.22
CA GLY A 65 13.34 0.01 -4.56
C GLY A 65 12.21 0.98 -4.25
N THR A 66 12.14 1.47 -3.02
CA THR A 66 11.22 2.51 -2.64
C THR A 66 11.34 3.67 -3.64
N PRO A 67 10.26 4.16 -4.27
CA PRO A 67 10.33 5.25 -5.23
C PRO A 67 11.07 6.45 -4.64
N ALA A 68 11.94 7.08 -5.42
CA ALA A 68 12.75 8.21 -4.99
C ALA A 68 11.85 9.38 -4.56
N ARG A 69 11.83 9.65 -3.26
CA ARG A 69 11.52 10.95 -2.63
C ARG A 69 10.29 11.67 -3.21
N LYS A 70 9.12 11.06 -3.09
CA LYS A 70 7.88 11.82 -2.85
C LYS A 70 7.55 11.67 -1.37
N VAL A 71 7.02 12.70 -0.74
CA VAL A 71 6.54 12.63 0.65
C VAL A 71 5.37 11.63 0.65
N ILE A 72 5.72 10.35 0.82
CA ILE A 72 4.80 9.24 0.87
C ILE A 72 4.49 9.06 2.34
N LEU A 73 3.26 9.39 2.73
CA LEU A 73 2.81 9.14 4.09
C LEU A 73 2.47 7.64 4.20
N LEU A 74 3.48 6.83 4.51
CA LEU A 74 3.33 5.46 4.98
C LEU A 74 2.81 5.52 6.42
N ILE A 75 1.50 5.71 6.60
CA ILE A 75 0.88 5.48 7.90
C ILE A 75 0.88 3.96 8.11
N SER A 76 1.88 3.45 8.82
CA SER A 76 1.85 2.09 9.35
C SER A 76 0.95 2.11 10.58
N ILE A 77 -0.23 1.52 10.47
CA ILE A 77 -0.93 1.01 11.65
C ILE A 77 -1.13 -0.48 11.43
N CYS A 78 -0.07 -1.23 11.72
CA CYS A 78 -0.17 -2.62 12.14
C CYS A 78 0.17 -2.62 13.66
N PRO A 79 -0.63 -3.25 14.53
CA PRO A 79 -0.34 -3.33 15.96
C PRO A 79 0.98 -4.05 16.27
#